data_AF-A0A7S0LWM8-F1
#
_entry.id   AF-A0A7S0LWM8-F1
#
_cell.length_a   1.000
_cell.length_b   1.000
_cell.length_c   1.000
_cell.angle_alpha   90.00
_cell.angle_beta   90.00
_cell.angle_gamma   90.00
#
_symmetry.space_group_name_H-M   'P 1'
#
loop_
_entity.id
_entity.type
_entity.pdbx_description
1 polymer ?
#
loop_
_entity_poly.entity_id
_entity_poly.type
_entity_poly.pdbx_seq_one_letter_code
_entity_poly.pdbx_strand_id
1 'polypeptide(L)'
;GELVLAEPFDGSSPLLNDAEAKGKLVLMSRGGCSFVDKVRRAQAAGAAAAIVVQTGTTWPFSMSDSKGQGLDITLPSLMLSPDDGGKLCELLKQAQVTSAGGTEQPAATR
;
A
#
# COMPACT_ATOMS: atom_id res chain seq x y z
N GLY A 1 -10.96 -3.71 6.79
CA GLY A 1 -10.73 -3.63 5.34
C GLY A 1 -9.61 -4.58 4.98
N GLU A 2 -9.63 -5.12 3.77
CA GLU A 2 -8.54 -5.95 3.24
C GLU A 2 -7.40 -5.04 2.73
N LEU A 3 -6.16 -5.55 2.75
CA LEU A 3 -4.96 -4.82 2.35
C LEU A 3 -4.41 -5.46 1.07
N VAL A 4 -4.01 -4.64 0.09
CA VAL A 4 -3.39 -5.10 -1.17
C VAL A 4 -2.12 -4.32 -1.47
N LEU A 5 -1.20 -4.95 -2.20
CA LEU A 5 -0.03 -4.25 -2.75
C LEU A 5 -0.45 -3.47 -4.00
N ALA A 6 0.04 -2.24 -4.16
CA ALA A 6 -0.13 -1.53 -5.42
C ALA A 6 0.69 -2.15 -6.55
N GLU A 7 0.20 -2.06 -7.78
CA GLU A 7 0.97 -2.36 -8.99
C GLU A 7 0.95 -1.16 -9.94
N PRO A 8 2.08 -0.46 -10.19
CA PRO A 8 3.40 -0.67 -9.59
C PRO A 8 3.41 -0.34 -8.09
N PHE A 9 4.30 -0.98 -7.33
CA PHE A 9 4.35 -0.85 -5.87
C PHE A 9 4.64 0.58 -5.39
N ASP A 10 5.33 1.39 -6.17
CA ASP A 10 5.55 2.79 -5.83
C ASP A 10 4.37 3.70 -6.22
N GLY A 11 3.32 3.21 -6.88
CA GLY A 11 2.20 4.03 -7.33
C GLY A 11 2.62 5.21 -8.22
N SER A 12 3.76 5.12 -8.91
CA SER A 12 4.29 6.18 -9.79
C SER A 12 3.50 6.35 -11.10
N SER A 13 2.68 5.36 -11.43
CA SER A 13 1.77 5.30 -12.58
C SER A 13 0.38 4.83 -12.12
N PRO A 14 -0.68 4.96 -12.94
CA PRO A 14 -1.99 4.41 -12.61
C PRO A 14 -1.89 2.95 -12.15
N LEU A 15 -2.67 2.58 -11.13
CA LEU A 15 -2.64 1.23 -10.56
C LEU A 15 -3.20 0.25 -11.60
N LEU A 16 -2.40 -0.76 -11.95
CA LEU A 16 -2.75 -1.83 -12.88
C LEU A 16 -3.74 -2.82 -12.26
N ASN A 17 -3.74 -2.93 -10.92
CA ASN A 17 -4.63 -3.77 -10.15
C ASN A 17 -5.76 -2.97 -9.48
N ASP A 18 -6.32 -1.99 -10.19
CA ASP A 18 -7.40 -1.13 -9.69
C ASP A 18 -8.65 -1.90 -9.25
N ALA A 19 -9.01 -2.97 -9.98
CA ALA A 19 -10.10 -3.87 -9.61
C ALA A 19 -9.89 -4.54 -8.25
N GLU A 20 -8.64 -4.88 -7.90
CA GLU A 20 -8.29 -5.45 -6.59
C GLU A 20 -8.22 -4.38 -5.52
N ALA A 21 -7.74 -3.18 -5.86
CA ALA A 21 -7.62 -2.05 -4.94
C ALA A 21 -8.96 -1.46 -4.50
N LYS A 22 -10.01 -1.58 -5.32
CA LYS A 22 -11.32 -0.98 -5.06
C LYS A 22 -11.91 -1.43 -3.72
N GLY A 23 -12.19 -0.45 -2.84
CA GLY A 23 -12.73 -0.67 -1.50
C GLY A 23 -11.73 -1.23 -0.48
N LYS A 24 -10.46 -1.38 -0.85
CA LYS A 24 -9.40 -1.95 -0.01
C LYS A 24 -8.37 -0.89 0.38
N LEU A 25 -7.53 -1.23 1.35
CA LEU A 25 -6.38 -0.41 1.71
C LEU A 25 -5.25 -0.77 0.76
N VAL A 26 -4.60 0.24 0.19
CA VAL A 26 -3.50 0.01 -0.77
C VAL A 26 -2.18 0.36 -0.11
N LEU A 27 -1.25 -0.60 -0.11
CA LEU A 27 0.12 -0.43 0.35
C LEU A 27 1.04 -0.07 -0.82
N MET A 28 1.78 1.03 -0.68
CA MET A 28 2.74 1.53 -1.66
C MET A 28 4.09 1.80 -1.01
N SER A 29 5.19 1.76 -1.76
CA SER A 29 6.50 2.25 -1.28
C SER A 29 6.66 3.76 -1.48
N ARG A 30 7.48 4.38 -0.64
CA ARG A 30 8.00 5.73 -0.87
C ARG A 30 9.04 5.73 -1.99
N GLY A 31 8.95 6.70 -2.90
CA GLY A 31 9.84 6.85 -4.06
C GLY A 31 9.06 7.07 -5.36
N GLY A 32 9.73 7.28 -6.49
CA GLY A 32 9.12 7.33 -7.83
C GLY A 32 8.29 8.59 -8.17
N CYS A 33 7.44 9.07 -7.26
CA CYS A 33 6.61 10.26 -7.44
C CYS A 33 6.23 10.92 -6.10
N SER A 34 5.45 12.01 -6.15
CA SER A 34 5.00 12.73 -4.95
C SER A 34 3.98 11.92 -4.13
N PHE A 35 3.85 12.22 -2.83
CA PHE A 35 2.80 11.60 -1.99
C PHE A 35 1.39 11.91 -2.51
N VAL A 36 1.19 13.14 -2.98
CA VAL A 36 -0.07 13.58 -3.59
C VAL A 36 -0.43 12.69 -4.78
N ASP A 37 0.51 12.45 -5.70
CA ASP A 37 0.22 11.63 -6.89
C ASP A 37 -0.09 10.16 -6.53
N LYS A 38 0.61 9.59 -5.54
CA LYS A 38 0.32 8.24 -5.04
C LYS A 38 -1.10 8.13 -4.52
N VAL A 39 -1.48 9.03 -3.61
CA VAL A 39 -2.79 8.99 -2.95
C VAL A 39 -3.90 9.31 -3.96
N ARG A 40 -3.68 10.24 -4.89
CA ARG A 40 -4.62 10.51 -5.99
C ARG A 40 -4.86 9.29 -6.87
N ARG A 41 -3.82 8.53 -7.20
CA ARG A 41 -3.97 7.31 -8.01
C ARG A 41 -4.65 6.19 -7.26
N ALA A 42 -4.36 6.02 -5.97
CA ALA A 42 -5.13 5.12 -5.11
C ALA A 42 -6.61 5.54 -5.02
N GLN A 43 -6.90 6.84 -4.92
CA GLN A 43 -8.25 7.37 -4.94
C GLN A 43 -8.96 7.08 -6.27
N ALA A 44 -8.27 7.27 -7.40
CA ALA A 44 -8.79 6.98 -8.73
C ALA A 44 -9.09 5.48 -8.92
N ALA A 45 -8.30 4.60 -8.30
CA ALA A 45 -8.56 3.16 -8.25
C ALA A 45 -9.71 2.77 -7.30
N GLY A 46 -10.32 3.74 -6.60
CA GLY A 46 -11.42 3.49 -5.67
C GLY A 46 -10.98 2.83 -4.36
N ALA A 47 -9.71 2.97 -3.95
CA ALA A 47 -9.23 2.50 -2.67
C ALA A 47 -10.02 3.10 -1.49
N ALA A 48 -10.01 2.44 -0.35
CA ALA A 48 -10.57 2.94 0.91
C ALA A 48 -9.56 3.76 1.72
N ALA A 49 -8.26 3.46 1.60
CA ALA A 49 -7.17 4.24 2.17
C ALA A 49 -5.86 3.97 1.43
N ALA A 50 -4.92 4.91 1.51
CA ALA A 50 -3.56 4.75 1.00
C ALA A 50 -2.55 4.66 2.15
N ILE A 51 -1.69 3.64 2.11
CA ILE A 51 -0.61 3.45 3.08
C ILE A 51 0.71 3.51 2.33
N VAL A 52 1.60 4.42 2.75
CA VAL A 52 2.93 4.56 2.14
C VAL A 52 3.99 4.04 3.10
N VAL A 53 4.79 3.07 2.66
CA VAL A 53 5.93 2.53 3.40
C VAL A 53 7.13 3.45 3.22
N GLN A 54 7.67 3.96 4.33
CA GLN A 54 8.91 4.71 4.34
C GLN A 54 10.08 3.81 3.88
N THR A 55 11.01 4.38 3.11
CA THR A 55 12.22 3.69 2.63
C THR A 55 13.52 4.28 3.22
N GLY A 56 13.44 5.39 3.94
CA GLY A 56 14.55 6.00 4.66
C GLY A 56 14.59 5.64 6.15
N THR A 57 15.63 6.11 6.84
CA THR A 57 15.87 5.85 8.27
C THR A 57 15.16 6.82 9.21
N THR A 58 14.66 7.95 8.70
CA THR A 58 13.95 8.94 9.51
C THR A 58 12.53 8.47 9.83
N TRP A 59 12.24 8.33 11.12
CA TRP A 59 10.94 7.91 11.64
C TRP A 59 10.63 8.60 12.98
N PRO A 60 9.41 9.13 13.20
CA PRO A 60 8.28 9.21 12.26
C PRO A 60 8.54 10.19 11.11
N PHE A 61 7.87 9.97 9.98
CA PHE A 61 7.92 10.87 8.82
C PHE A 61 6.51 11.26 8.40
N SER A 62 6.26 12.57 8.25
CA SER A 62 4.96 13.09 7.83
C SER A 62 4.90 13.24 6.31
N MET A 63 3.82 12.76 5.70
CA MET A 63 3.53 13.06 4.30
C MET A 63 3.10 14.52 4.19
N SER A 64 3.79 15.28 3.35
CA SER A 64 3.49 16.69 3.10
C SER A 64 3.24 16.93 1.63
N ASP A 65 2.29 17.81 1.33
CA ASP A 65 2.05 18.36 0.01
C ASP A 65 2.85 19.66 -0.15
N SER A 66 4.13 19.53 -0.50
CA SER A 66 5.01 20.69 -0.66
C SER A 66 4.64 21.58 -1.85
N LYS A 67 3.74 21.15 -2.74
CA LYS A 67 3.34 21.88 -3.95
C LYS A 67 1.91 22.43 -3.89
N GLY A 68 1.17 22.17 -2.81
CA GLY A 68 -0.23 22.58 -2.66
C GLY A 68 -1.15 21.99 -3.74
N GLN A 69 -0.83 20.80 -4.26
CA GLN A 69 -1.57 20.16 -5.33
C GLN A 69 -2.57 19.11 -4.84
N GLY A 70 -2.72 18.88 -3.53
CA GLY A 70 -3.53 17.80 -2.96
C GLY A 70 -4.96 18.17 -2.58
N LEU A 71 -5.50 19.29 -3.08
CA LEU A 71 -6.84 19.77 -2.70
C LEU A 71 -7.98 18.84 -3.13
N ASP A 72 -7.75 18.00 -4.13
CA ASP A 72 -8.69 16.99 -4.63
C ASP A 72 -8.60 15.64 -3.89
N ILE A 73 -7.66 15.50 -2.95
CA ILE A 73 -7.48 14.27 -2.18
C ILE A 73 -8.46 14.26 -1.01
N THR A 74 -9.37 13.30 -1.04
CA THR A 74 -10.29 12.97 0.04
C THR A 74 -9.98 11.62 0.70
N LEU A 75 -9.20 10.78 0.00
CA LEU A 75 -8.79 9.47 0.47
C LEU A 75 -7.89 9.62 1.73
N PRO A 76 -8.24 8.97 2.86
CA PRO A 76 -7.37 8.96 4.02
C PRO A 76 -6.05 8.28 3.69
N SER A 77 -4.95 8.86 4.17
CA SER A 77 -3.62 8.33 3.93
C SER A 77 -2.72 8.42 5.16
N LEU A 78 -1.83 7.43 5.31
CA LEU A 78 -0.86 7.37 6.40
C LEU A 78 0.47 6.81 5.93
N MET A 79 1.52 7.09 6.70
CA MET A 79 2.84 6.52 6.48
C MET A 79 3.12 5.41 7.49
N LEU A 80 3.80 4.35 7.05
CA LEU A 80 4.32 3.28 7.89
C LEU A 80 5.85 3.30 7.96
N SER A 81 6.36 2.76 9.05
CA SER A 81 7.80 2.53 9.25
C SER A 81 8.33 1.53 8.21
N PRO A 82 9.63 1.55 7.90
CA PRO A 82 10.24 0.55 7.03
C PRO A 82 10.04 -0.88 7.56
N ASP A 83 10.20 -1.09 8.87
CA ASP A 83 10.07 -2.40 9.52
C ASP A 83 8.64 -2.96 9.41
N ASP A 84 7.62 -2.16 9.76
CA ASP A 84 6.24 -2.65 9.74
C ASP A 84 5.72 -2.79 8.31
N GLY A 85 6.10 -1.87 7.42
CA GLY A 85 5.79 -1.98 6.01
C GLY A 85 6.41 -3.22 5.36
N GLY A 86 7.65 -3.56 5.74
CA GLY A 86 8.33 -4.79 5.30
C GLY A 86 7.58 -6.04 5.71
N LYS A 87 7.22 -6.15 7.00
CA LYS A 87 6.43 -7.28 7.53
C LYS A 87 5.09 -7.42 6.83
N LEU A 88 4.37 -6.32 6.58
CA LEU A 88 3.11 -6.37 5.84
C LEU A 88 3.31 -6.83 4.40
N CYS A 89 4.36 -6.37 3.72
CA CYS A 89 4.67 -6.84 2.37
C CYS A 89 4.94 -8.34 2.34
N GLU A 90 5.67 -8.86 3.32
CA GLU A 90 5.96 -10.30 3.43
C GLU A 90 4.68 -11.11 3.66
N LEU A 91 3.84 -10.69 4.62
CA LEU A 91 2.57 -11.36 4.91
C LEU A 91 1.62 -11.38 3.71
N LEU A 92 1.52 -10.27 2.97
CA LEU A 92 0.68 -10.21 1.77
C LEU A 92 1.19 -11.12 0.65
N LYS A 93 2.50 -11.15 0.43
CA LYS A 93 3.11 -12.06 -0.56
C LYS A 93 2.89 -13.53 -0.17
N GLN A 94 3.01 -13.86 1.11
CA GLN A 94 2.74 -15.21 1.62
C GLN A 94 1.26 -15.58 1.45
N ALA A 95 0.33 -14.68 1.78
CA ALA A 95 -1.10 -14.92 1.63
C ALA A 95 -1.50 -15.16 0.17
N GLN A 96 -0.91 -14.44 -0.78
CA GLN A 96 -1.15 -14.69 -2.21
C GLN A 96 -0.61 -16.06 -2.66
N VAL A 97 0.55 -16.49 -2.14
CA VAL A 97 1.08 -17.84 -2.39
C VAL A 97 0.16 -18.92 -1.81
N THR A 98 -0.39 -18.72 -0.60
CA THR A 98 -1.33 -19.68 0.00
C THR A 98 -2.66 -19.76 -0.76
N SER A 99 -3.09 -18.69 -1.42
CA SER A 99 -4.31 -18.72 -2.25
C SER A 99 -4.10 -19.37 -3.63
N ALA A 100 -2.86 -19.39 -4.14
CA ALA A 100 -2.50 -20.03 -5.41
C ALA A 100 -2.06 -21.50 -5.23
N GLY A 101 -1.63 -21.89 -4.03
CA GLY A 101 -1.29 -23.24 -3.65
C GLY A 101 -2.31 -23.79 -2.65
N GLY A 102 -3.42 -24.36 -3.15
CA GLY A 102 -4.22 -25.24 -2.33
C GLY A 102 -3.39 -26.47 -1.95
N THR A 103 -2.82 -26.48 -0.74
CA THR A 103 -2.94 -27.52 0.29
C THR A 103 -2.04 -27.22 1.49
N GLU A 104 -2.58 -27.55 2.67
CA GLU A 104 -1.86 -27.94 3.89
C GLU A 104 -1.28 -26.85 4.80
N GLN A 105 -2.14 -26.44 5.73
CA GLN A 105 -1.77 -25.95 7.05
C GLN A 105 -1.11 -27.08 7.87
N PRO A 106 0.12 -26.92 8.41
CA PRO A 106 0.63 -27.90 9.34
C PRO A 106 -0.18 -27.81 10.64
N ALA A 107 -0.87 -28.91 10.94
CA ALA A 107 -1.59 -29.11 12.18
C ALA A 107 -0.61 -28.95 13.37
N ALA A 108 -0.90 -27.98 14.23
CA ALA A 108 -0.34 -27.95 15.58
C ALA A 108 -0.72 -29.27 16.27
N THR A 109 0.27 -30.07 16.64
CA THR A 109 0.08 -31.20 17.55
C THR A 109 0.87 -30.93 18.83
N ARG A 110 0.13 -31.08 19.94
CA ARG A 110 0.54 -31.03 21.35
C ARG A 110 1.81 -31.80 21.67
#